data_AF-A0A1Q4DSI0-F1
#
_entry.id   AF-A0A1Q4DSI0-F1
#
_cell.length_a   1.000
_cell.length_b   1.000
_cell.length_c   1.000
_cell.angle_alpha   90.00
_cell.angle_beta   90.00
_cell.angle_gamma   90.00
#
_symmetry.space_group_name_H-M   'P 1'
#
loop_
_entity.id
_entity.type
_entity.pdbx_description
1 polymer ?
#
loop_
_entity_poly.entity_id
_entity_poly.type
_entity_poly.pdbx_seq_one_letter_code
_entity_poly.pdbx_strand_id
1 'polypeptide(L)'
;MPDTLFHQFADSEGWSEATQIGLLLRYIGTQDDLATFADFLAHCRDSEPGGVTDPADRFMWEVIERLGNPGLALNAAFQSFCANAFDLFTPRQAAERWCCWSIG
;
A
#
# COMPACT_ATOMS: atom_id res chain seq x y z
N MET A 1 -17.71 -9.62 -4.58
CA MET A 1 -16.25 -9.86 -4.63
C MET A 1 -16.00 -10.81 -5.78
N PRO A 2 -14.90 -10.70 -6.55
CA PRO A 2 -14.66 -11.61 -7.64
C PRO A 2 -14.36 -13.00 -7.05
N ASP A 3 -15.32 -13.91 -7.23
CA ASP A 3 -15.21 -15.34 -6.89
C ASP A 3 -14.20 -15.96 -7.86
N THR A 4 -12.91 -15.85 -7.54
CA THR A 4 -11.87 -16.49 -8.33
C THR A 4 -11.79 -17.96 -7.92
N LEU A 5 -11.48 -18.86 -8.86
CA LEU A 5 -11.24 -20.28 -8.58
C LEU A 5 -10.24 -20.46 -7.42
N PHE A 6 -9.26 -19.56 -7.31
CA PHE A 6 -8.28 -19.58 -6.23
C PHE A 6 -8.91 -19.37 -4.84
N HIS A 7 -9.85 -18.42 -4.69
CA HIS A 7 -10.55 -18.22 -3.42
C HIS A 7 -11.41 -19.42 -3.04
N GLN A 8 -12.04 -20.10 -4.01
CA GLN A 8 -12.82 -21.31 -3.75
C GLN A 8 -11.94 -22.45 -3.21
N PHE A 9 -10.74 -22.65 -3.78
CA PHE A 9 -9.78 -23.62 -3.26
C PHE A 9 -9.26 -23.22 -1.88
N ALA A 10 -8.89 -21.96 -1.70
CA ALA A 10 -8.36 -21.47 -0.44
C ALA A 10 -9.36 -21.61 0.72
N ASP A 11 -10.64 -21.34 0.48
CA ASP A 11 -11.71 -21.53 1.46
C ASP A 11 -11.95 -23.01 1.75
N SER A 12 -11.94 -23.88 0.73
CA SER A 12 -12.13 -25.32 0.91
C SER A 12 -11.01 -25.98 1.71
N GLU A 13 -9.78 -25.50 1.54
CA GLU A 13 -8.59 -26.02 2.20
C GLU A 13 -8.28 -25.28 3.53
N GLY A 14 -9.04 -24.24 3.87
CA GLY A 14 -8.86 -23.45 5.09
C GLY A 14 -7.52 -22.71 5.14
N TRP A 15 -7.00 -22.27 4.00
CA TRP A 15 -5.69 -21.63 3.93
C TRP A 15 -5.71 -20.23 4.54
N SER A 16 -4.77 -19.97 5.43
CA SER A 16 -4.50 -18.61 5.92
C SER A 16 -4.07 -17.68 4.79
N GLU A 17 -4.32 -16.38 4.95
CA GLU A 17 -3.93 -15.34 3.98
C GLU A 17 -2.43 -15.40 3.63
N ALA A 18 -1.56 -15.62 4.62
CA ALA A 18 -0.12 -15.79 4.39
C ALA A 18 0.20 -17.00 3.51
N THR A 19 -0.55 -18.10 3.66
CA THR A 19 -0.40 -19.30 2.83
C THR A 19 -0.89 -19.04 1.40
N GLN A 20 -2.02 -18.34 1.26
CA GLN A 20 -2.56 -17.95 -0.04
C GLN A 20 -1.56 -17.08 -0.82
N ILE A 21 -1.01 -16.05 -0.17
CA ILE A 21 0.02 -15.17 -0.77
C ILE A 21 1.27 -15.99 -1.15
N GLY A 22 1.75 -16.86 -0.26
CA GLY A 22 2.93 -17.68 -0.53
C GLY A 22 2.75 -18.63 -1.73
N LEU A 23 1.56 -19.20 -1.91
CA LEU A 23 1.24 -20.08 -3.04
C LEU A 23 1.14 -19.31 -4.35
N LEU A 24 0.52 -18.12 -4.35
CA LEU A 24 0.46 -17.27 -5.53
C LEU A 24 1.86 -16.83 -5.97
N LEU A 25 2.70 -16.38 -5.03
CA LEU A 25 4.09 -15.99 -5.32
C LEU A 25 4.92 -17.16 -5.88
N ARG A 26 4.74 -18.37 -5.32
CA ARG A 26 5.40 -19.57 -5.85
C ARG A 26 4.89 -19.94 -7.25
N TYR A 27 3.59 -19.88 -7.49
CA TYR A 27 3.01 -20.14 -8.80
C TYR A 27 3.59 -19.19 -9.85
N ILE A 28 3.61 -17.89 -9.55
CA ILE A 28 4.18 -16.87 -10.45
C ILE A 28 5.68 -17.10 -10.65
N GLY A 29 6.44 -17.36 -9.57
CA GLY A 29 7.87 -17.66 -9.67
C GLY A 29 8.19 -18.93 -10.47
N THR A 30 7.23 -19.85 -10.62
CA THR A 30 7.39 -21.07 -11.43
C THR A 30 7.10 -20.82 -12.92
N GLN A 31 6.42 -19.72 -13.27
CA GLN A 31 6.09 -19.41 -14.67
C GLN A 31 7.30 -18.92 -15.49
N ASP A 32 8.41 -18.56 -14.84
CA ASP A 32 9.65 -18.00 -15.44
C ASP A 32 9.40 -16.84 -16.42
N ASP A 33 8.25 -16.17 -16.28
CA ASP A 33 7.83 -15.04 -17.11
C ASP A 33 7.79 -13.77 -16.26
N LEU A 34 8.96 -13.14 -16.20
CA LEU A 34 9.20 -11.92 -15.43
C LEU A 34 8.40 -10.72 -15.98
N ALA A 35 8.04 -10.73 -17.28
CA ALA A 35 7.25 -9.67 -17.90
C ALA A 35 5.78 -9.77 -17.48
N THR A 36 5.19 -10.97 -17.55
CA THR A 36 3.82 -11.20 -17.07
C THR A 36 3.69 -10.91 -15.57
N PHE A 37 4.71 -11.22 -14.77
CA PHE A 37 4.71 -10.85 -13.35
C PHE A 37 4.81 -9.34 -13.13
N ALA A 38 5.67 -8.63 -13.88
CA ALA A 38 5.77 -7.17 -13.81
C ALA A 38 4.46 -6.48 -14.22
N ASP A 39 3.79 -6.97 -15.26
CA ASP A 39 2.49 -6.46 -15.71
C ASP A 39 1.39 -6.73 -14.66
N PHE A 40 1.39 -7.91 -14.03
CA PHE A 40 0.49 -8.21 -12.92
C PHE A 40 0.72 -7.27 -11.73
N LEU A 41 1.97 -7.01 -11.34
CA LEU A 41 2.30 -6.06 -10.27
C LEU A 41 1.88 -4.62 -10.61
N ALA A 42 2.08 -4.20 -11.87
CA ALA A 42 1.62 -2.91 -12.35
C ALA A 42 0.09 -2.80 -12.27
N HIS A 43 -0.62 -3.84 -12.67
CA HIS A 43 -2.08 -3.90 -12.60
C HIS A 43 -2.60 -3.91 -11.15
N CYS A 44 -1.93 -4.62 -10.23
CA CYS A 44 -2.24 -4.59 -8.80
C CYS A 44 -2.05 -3.19 -8.21
N ARG A 45 -0.97 -2.50 -8.56
CA ARG A 45 -0.74 -1.10 -8.15
C ARG A 45 -1.87 -0.18 -8.61
N ASP A 46 -2.40 -0.40 -9.81
CA ASP A 46 -3.49 0.40 -10.36
C ASP A 46 -4.88 0.00 -9.78
N SER A 47 -4.96 -1.17 -9.12
CA SER A 47 -6.21 -1.75 -8.58
C SER A 47 -6.32 -1.65 -7.04
N GLU A 48 -5.30 -1.14 -6.35
CA GLU A 48 -5.37 -0.87 -4.91
C GLU A 48 -6.55 0.09 -4.62
N PRO A 49 -7.42 -0.23 -3.66
CA PRO A 49 -8.64 0.52 -3.38
C PRO A 49 -8.29 1.85 -2.72
N GLY A 50 -8.05 2.83 -3.56
CA GLY A 50 -7.66 4.18 -3.20
C GLY A 50 -6.96 4.75 -4.40
N GLY A 51 -7.75 5.23 -5.37
CA GLY A 51 -7.31 5.97 -6.53
C GLY A 51 -6.57 7.23 -6.11
N VAL A 52 -5.34 7.04 -5.68
CA VAL A 52 -4.40 8.07 -5.32
C VAL A 52 -3.63 8.37 -6.60
N THR A 53 -4.40 8.85 -7.58
CA THR A 53 -3.89 9.39 -8.84
C THR A 53 -3.12 10.67 -8.59
N ASP A 54 -3.40 11.35 -7.47
CA ASP A 54 -2.64 12.51 -7.02
C ASP A 54 -1.37 12.05 -6.28
N PRO A 55 -0.17 12.40 -6.77
CA PRO A 55 1.06 12.06 -6.08
C PRO A 55 1.15 12.68 -4.66
N ALA A 56 0.41 13.75 -4.36
CA ALA A 56 0.32 14.32 -3.02
C ALA A 56 -0.49 13.44 -2.05
N ASP A 57 -1.58 12.83 -2.53
CA ASP A 57 -2.32 11.84 -1.76
C ASP A 57 -1.46 10.60 -1.50
N ARG A 58 -0.59 10.24 -2.46
CA ARG A 58 0.32 9.08 -2.33
C ARG A 58 1.33 9.33 -1.25
N PHE A 59 1.92 10.51 -1.29
CA PHE A 59 2.85 10.98 -0.29
C PHE A 59 2.22 10.95 1.10
N MET A 60 1.01 11.50 1.26
CA MET A 60 0.29 11.50 2.53
C MET A 60 0.07 10.07 3.04
N TRP A 61 -0.37 9.15 2.18
CA TRP A 61 -0.58 7.76 2.55
C TRP A 61 0.72 7.06 2.98
N GLU A 62 1.81 7.25 2.24
CA GLU A 62 3.13 6.70 2.57
C GLU A 62 3.72 7.26 3.87
N VAL A 63 3.34 8.48 4.27
CA VAL A 63 3.68 9.07 5.58
C VAL A 63 2.83 8.42 6.68
N ILE A 64 1.51 8.26 6.47
CA ILE A 64 0.58 7.63 7.42
C ILE A 64 0.99 6.19 7.73
N GLU A 65 1.33 5.42 6.69
CA GLU A 65 1.78 4.03 6.81
C GLU A 65 3.03 3.95 7.70
N ARG A 66 4.01 4.83 7.48
CA ARG A 66 5.24 4.91 8.28
C ARG A 66 4.99 5.30 9.74
N LEU A 67 4.00 6.17 9.97
CA LEU A 67 3.59 6.58 11.31
C LEU A 67 2.72 5.52 12.02
N GLY A 68 2.23 4.51 11.29
CA GLY A 68 1.37 3.46 11.83
C GLY A 68 0.04 3.98 12.40
N ASN A 69 -0.40 5.18 12.00
CA ASN A 69 -1.60 5.82 12.55
C ASN A 69 -2.58 6.21 11.44
N PRO A 70 -3.49 5.30 11.03
CA PRO A 70 -4.45 5.56 9.96
C PRO A 70 -5.43 6.70 10.28
N GLY A 71 -5.63 7.04 11.56
CA GLY A 71 -6.48 8.17 11.97
C GLY A 71 -5.96 9.54 11.53
N LEU A 72 -4.69 9.64 11.13
CA LEU A 72 -4.10 10.88 10.62
C LEU A 72 -4.66 11.29 9.25
N ALA A 73 -5.24 10.36 8.49
CA ALA A 73 -5.89 10.66 7.22
C ALA A 73 -7.03 11.70 7.35
N LEU A 74 -7.65 11.79 8.53
CA LEU A 74 -8.75 12.73 8.83
C LEU A 74 -8.27 13.98 9.60
N ASN A 75 -6.98 14.09 9.90
CA ASN A 75 -6.44 15.18 10.68
C ASN A 75 -6.09 16.37 9.76
N ALA A 76 -6.84 17.47 9.88
CA ALA A 76 -6.67 18.65 9.02
C ALA A 76 -5.27 19.30 9.14
N ALA A 77 -4.66 19.29 10.33
CA ALA A 77 -3.31 19.82 10.52
C ALA A 77 -2.27 18.92 9.82
N PHE A 78 -2.47 17.60 9.86
CA PHE A 78 -1.63 16.64 9.16
C PHE A 78 -1.77 16.74 7.64
N GLN A 79 -3.00 16.88 7.13
CA GLN A 79 -3.25 17.10 5.70
C GLN A 79 -2.57 18.38 5.21
N SER A 80 -2.71 19.49 5.94
CA SER A 80 -2.03 20.76 5.61
C SER A 80 -0.51 20.64 5.68
N PHE A 81 0.02 19.92 6.67
CA PHE A 81 1.45 19.61 6.74
C PHE A 81 1.92 18.82 5.51
N CYS A 82 1.22 17.75 5.15
CA CYS A 82 1.59 16.91 4.00
C CYS A 82 1.56 17.69 2.69
N ALA A 83 0.55 18.54 2.48
CA ALA A 83 0.46 19.40 1.30
C ALA A 83 1.67 20.35 1.16
N ASN A 84 2.17 20.91 2.27
CA ASN A 84 3.35 21.78 2.26
C ASN A 84 4.68 21.00 2.21
N ALA A 85 4.69 19.76 2.73
CA ALA A 85 5.87 18.92 2.78
C ALA A 85 6.14 18.15 1.49
N PHE A 86 5.12 17.97 0.65
CA PHE A 86 5.14 17.14 -0.55
C PHE A 86 6.31 17.47 -1.50
N ASP A 87 6.53 18.74 -1.80
CA ASP A 87 7.60 19.18 -2.71
C ASP A 87 8.98 19.29 -2.06
N LEU A 88 9.05 19.16 -0.72
CA LEU A 88 10.24 19.51 0.07
C LEU A 88 10.91 18.30 0.73
N PHE A 89 10.16 17.25 0.99
CA PHE A 89 10.61 16.12 1.78
C PHE A 89 10.24 14.79 1.14
N THR A 90 11.02 13.77 1.47
CA THR A 90 10.56 12.39 1.26
C THR A 90 9.53 11.99 2.33
N PRO A 91 8.67 11.00 2.08
CA PRO A 91 7.68 10.53 3.08
C PRO A 91 8.32 10.16 4.42
N ARG A 92 9.53 9.60 4.40
CA ARG A 92 10.29 9.29 5.61
C ARG A 92 10.66 10.54 6.40
N GLN A 93 11.22 11.55 5.74
CA GLN A 93 11.61 12.80 6.39
C GLN A 93 10.40 13.55 6.95
N ALA A 94 9.28 13.52 6.24
CA ALA A 94 8.03 14.12 6.70
C ALA A 94 7.47 13.40 7.93
N ALA A 95 7.50 12.06 7.97
CA ALA A 95 7.11 11.28 9.15
C ALA A 95 8.00 11.61 10.38
N GLU A 96 9.33 11.62 10.20
CA GLU A 96 10.28 11.96 11.27
C GLU A 96 10.01 13.37 11.82
N ARG A 97 9.77 14.34 10.93
CA ARG A 97 9.53 15.73 11.30
C ARG A 97 8.17 15.94 11.98
N TRP A 98 7.14 15.23 11.54
CA TRP A 98 5.83 15.21 12.19
C TRP A 98 5.94 14.66 13.63
N CYS A 99 6.65 13.55 13.83
CA CYS A 99 6.91 13.01 15.17
C CYS A 99 7.66 13.99 16.08
N CYS A 100 8.70 14.66 15.57
CA CYS A 100 9.43 15.66 16.35
C CYS A 100 8.55 16.87 16.72
N TRP A 101 7.63 17.25 15.85
CA TRP A 101 6.70 18.36 16.10
C TRP A 101 5.58 17.98 17.07
N SER A 102 5.07 16.74 17.03
CA SER A 102 3.98 16.29 17.93
C SER A 102 4.41 16.03 19.37
N ILE A 103 5.73 15.95 19.63
CA ILE A 103 6.32 15.74 20.95
C ILE A 103 6.74 17.08 21.60
N GLY A 104 6.72 18.18 20.84
CA GLY A 104 7.13 19.52 21.27
C GLY A 104 6.00 20.39 21.79
#